data_AF-L9W2V5-F1
#
_entry.id   AF-L9W2V5-F1
#
_cell.length_a   1.000
_cell.length_b   1.000
_cell.length_c   1.000
_cell.angle_alpha   90.00
_cell.angle_beta   90.00
_cell.angle_gamma   90.00
#
_symmetry.space_group_name_H-M   'P 1'
#
loop_
_entity.id
_entity.type
_entity.pdbx_description
1 polymer ?
#
loop_
_entity_poly.entity_id
_entity_poly.type
_entity_poly.pdbx_seq_one_letter_code
_entity_poly.pdbx_strand_id
1 'polypeptide(L)' 'MVRVSTIVILAGIGLLLIPIPPVATILGVLVILLGLVLRLLTDL' A
#
# COMPACT_ATOMS: atom_id res chain seq x y z
N MET A 1 13.30 -8.06 10.31
CA MET A 1 11.87 -8.22 10.67
C MET A 1 11.03 -7.51 9.63
N VAL A 2 10.04 -8.17 9.03
CA VAL A 2 9.14 -7.53 8.05
C VAL A 2 8.07 -6.75 8.84
N ARG A 3 8.03 -5.42 8.66
CA ARG A 3 7.03 -4.56 9.33
C ARG A 3 5.69 -4.65 8.59
N VAL A 4 4.58 -4.58 9.33
CA VAL A 4 3.22 -4.60 8.76
C VAL A 4 3.04 -3.47 7.73
N SER A 5 3.54 -2.28 8.02
CA SER A 5 3.53 -1.15 7.09
C SER A 5 4.21 -1.48 5.75
N THR A 6 5.33 -2.22 5.77
CA THR A 6 6.01 -2.69 4.56
C THR A 6 5.12 -3.62 3.75
N ILE A 7 4.42 -4.56 4.41
CA ILE A 7 3.51 -5.50 3.73
C ILE A 7 2.37 -4.74 3.06
N VAL A 8 1.77 -3.77 3.76
CA VAL A 8 0.66 -2.96 3.24
C VAL A 8 1.12 -2.13 2.04
N ILE A 9 2.28 -1.47 2.11
CA ILE A 9 2.84 -0.72 0.97
C ILE A 9 3.06 -1.65 -0.23
N LEU A 10 3.66 -2.82 -0.02
CA LEU A 10 3.93 -3.78 -1.09
C LEU A 10 2.64 -4.33 -1.70
N ALA A 11 1.59 -4.55 -0.90
CA ALA A 11 0.28 -4.95 -1.41
C ALA A 11 -0.32 -3.89 -2.33
N GLY A 12 -0.22 -2.61 -1.95
CA GLY A 12 -0.69 -1.50 -2.79
C GLY A 12 0.11 -1.37 -4.10
N ILE A 13 1.43 -1.58 -4.06
CA ILE A 13 2.26 -1.67 -5.28
C ILE A 13 1.82 -2.85 -6.15
N GLY A 14 1.55 -4.02 -5.55
CA GLY A 14 1.06 -5.19 -6.27
C GLY A 14 -0.27 -4.93 -6.98
N LEU A 15 -1.18 -4.18 -6.35
CA LEU A 15 -2.44 -3.78 -6.97
C LEU A 15 -2.22 -2.96 -8.25
N LEU A 16 -1.22 -2.06 -8.29
CA LEU A 16 -0.92 -1.26 -9.48
C LEU A 16 -0.47 -2.10 -10.70
N LEU A 17 -0.05 -3.34 -10.48
CA LEU A 17 0.34 -4.27 -11.54
C LEU A 17 -0.84 -5.09 -12.08
N ILE A 18 -2.02 -4.97 -11.47
CA ILE A 18 -3.22 -5.68 -11.92
C ILE A 18 -3.80 -4.95 -13.14
N PRO A 19 -4.10 -5.64 -14.25
CA PRO A 19 -4.61 -5.05 -15.49
C PRO A 19 -6.11 -4.70 -15.40
N ILE A 20 -6.50 -3.90 -14.40
CA ILE A 20 -7.86 -3.40 -14.17
C ILE A 20 -7.77 -1.89 -13.87
N PRO A 21 -7.60 -1.03 -14.89
CA PRO A 21 -7.03 0.31 -14.74
C PRO A 21 -7.71 1.19 -13.68
N PRO A 22 -9.04 1.38 -13.67
CA PRO A 22 -9.64 2.33 -12.73
C PRO A 22 -9.56 1.83 -11.28
N VAL A 23 -9.86 0.55 -11.07
CA VAL A 23 -9.98 -0.03 -9.73
C VAL A 23 -8.61 -0.30 -9.13
N ALA A 24 -7.70 -0.90 -9.90
CA ALA A 24 -6.35 -1.23 -9.48
C ALA A 24 -5.56 0.02 -9.10
N THR A 25 -5.65 1.09 -9.89
CA THR A 25 -4.96 2.34 -9.61
C THR A 25 -5.50 3.01 -8.36
N ILE A 26 -6.83 3.15 -8.21
CA ILE A 26 -7.43 3.78 -7.03
C ILE A 26 -7.10 3.00 -5.77
N LEU A 27 -7.34 1.68 -5.76
CA LEU A 27 -7.06 0.85 -4.59
C LEU A 27 -5.55 0.79 -4.30
N GLY A 28 -4.70 0.69 -5.32
CA GLY A 28 -3.25 0.67 -5.12
C GLY A 28 -2.73 1.93 -4.45
N VAL A 29 -3.17 3.11 -4.91
CA VAL A 29 -2.80 4.38 -4.30
C VAL A 29 -3.31 4.46 -2.85
N LEU A 30 -4.57 4.12 -2.60
CA LEU A 30 -5.14 4.15 -1.24
C LEU A 30 -4.41 3.21 -0.27
N VAL A 31 -4.08 2.00 -0.72
CA VAL A 31 -3.39 1.00 0.10
C VAL A 31 -1.93 1.43 0.38
N ILE A 32 -1.23 2.02 -0.59
CA ILE A 32 0.11 2.59 -0.37
C ILE A 32 0.05 3.71 0.68
N LEU A 33 -0.91 4.64 0.55
CA LEU A 33 -1.08 5.74 1.51
C LEU A 33 -1.41 5.22 2.91
N LEU A 34 -2.25 4.20 3.04
CA LEU A 34 -2.53 3.55 4.31
C LEU A 34 -1.26 2.95 4.94
N GLY A 35 -0.44 2.26 4.15
CA GLY A 35 0.82 1.70 4.62
C GLY A 35 1.82 2.77 5.08
N LEU A 36 1.84 3.92 4.41
CA LEU A 36 2.61 5.10 4.82
C LEU A 36 2.08 5.70 6.13
N VAL A 37 0.77 5.86 6.28
CA VAL A 37 0.15 6.34 7.53
C VAL A 37 0.48 5.40 8.68
N LEU A 38 0.36 4.08 8.48
CA LEU A 38 0.74 3.08 9.49
C LEU A 38 2.21 3.24 9.88
N ARG A 39 3.11 3.39 8.91
CA ARG A 39 4.54 3.63 9.20
C ARG A 39 4.73 4.90 10.03
N LEU A 40 4.09 6.01 9.68
CA LEU A 40 4.21 7.26 10.43
C LEU A 40 3.69 7.13 11.86
N LEU A 41 2.61 6.38 12.07
CA LEU A 41 2.00 6.24 13.41
C LEU A 41 2.74 5.23 14.29
N THR A 42 3.43 4.23 13.72
CA THR A 42 4.07 3.15 14.49
C THR A 42 5.60 3.22 14.55
N ASP A 43 6.23 3.96 13.64
CA ASP A 43 7.70 4.09 13.57
C ASP A 43 8.21 5.46 14.08
N LEU A 44 7.34 6.33 14.62
CA LEU A 44 7.73 7.46 15.49
C LEU A 44 8.15 6.95 16.88
#